data_AF-A0A9W8NXH4-F1
#
_entry.id   AF-A0A9W8NXH4-F1
#
_cell.length_a   1.000
_cell.length_b   1.000
_cell.length_c   1.000
_cell.angle_alpha   90.00
_cell.angle_beta   90.00
_cell.angle_gamma   90.00
#
_symmetry.space_group_name_H-M   'P 1'
#
loop_
_entity.id
_entity.type
_entity.pdbx_description
1 polymer ?
#
loop_
_entity_poly.entity_id
_entity_poly.type
_entity_poly.pdbx_seq_one_letter_code
_entity_poly.pdbx_strand_id
1 'polypeptide(L)'
;MRAHYSLGEHIKQPQLHNAIRRYLWGVQHGDNEQPTNVQACPPFASPISVFHSAIARFYAPSDVCGAGGMHSERIRSHPFWREEHARHDTVFVVTGDEPSMLGLTVAHMLLFFSLKFHDVVHKCALVHWFR
;
A
#
# COMPACT_ATOMS: atom_id res chain seq x y z
N MET A 1 23.68 -2.95 7.84
CA MET A 1 22.40 -3.67 7.66
C MET A 1 21.50 -2.81 6.77
N ARG A 2 20.97 -3.33 5.65
CA ARG A 2 20.16 -2.50 4.72
C ARG A 2 18.83 -2.12 5.37
N ALA A 3 18.47 -0.84 5.39
CA ALA A 3 17.36 -0.24 6.16
C ALA A 3 15.96 -0.86 5.92
N HIS A 4 15.75 -1.57 4.81
CA HIS A 4 14.47 -2.21 4.47
C HIS A 4 14.23 -3.51 5.21
N TYR A 5 15.30 -4.26 5.52
CA TYR A 5 15.18 -5.47 6.34
C TYR A 5 14.82 -5.09 7.78
N SER A 6 15.44 -4.04 8.33
CA SER A 6 15.09 -3.52 9.65
C SER A 6 13.66 -2.97 9.72
N LEU A 7 13.15 -2.39 8.63
CA LEU A 7 11.75 -1.95 8.58
C LEU A 7 10.78 -3.14 8.63
N GLY A 8 11.05 -4.20 7.88
CA GLY A 8 10.24 -5.43 7.90
C GLY A 8 10.15 -6.04 9.30
N GLU A 9 11.28 -6.16 10.00
CA GLU A 9 11.31 -6.62 11.40
C GLU A 9 10.54 -5.68 12.33
N HIS A 10 10.73 -4.36 12.20
CA HIS A 10 10.08 -3.36 13.04
C HIS A 10 8.55 -3.41 12.98
N ILE A 11 7.99 -3.63 11.78
CA ILE A 11 6.53 -3.75 11.60
C ILE A 11 6.02 -5.19 11.71
N LYS A 12 6.87 -6.15 12.11
CA LYS A 12 6.56 -7.59 12.19
C LYS A 12 6.12 -8.20 10.85
N GLN A 13 6.67 -7.70 9.74
CA GLN A 13 6.46 -8.19 8.37
C GLN A 13 7.82 -8.48 7.70
N PRO A 14 8.49 -9.60 8.06
CA PRO A 14 9.82 -9.92 7.52
C PRO A 14 9.83 -10.11 5.99
N GLN A 15 8.67 -10.42 5.40
CA GLN A 15 8.51 -10.61 3.96
C GLN A 15 8.41 -9.29 3.18
N LEU A 16 8.42 -8.12 3.83
CA LEU A 16 8.29 -6.82 3.17
C LEU A 16 9.29 -6.63 2.02
N HIS A 17 10.56 -6.97 2.24
CA HIS A 17 11.58 -6.84 1.20
C HIS A 17 11.25 -7.69 -0.04
N ASN A 18 10.80 -8.93 0.17
CA ASN A 18 10.43 -9.85 -0.91
C ASN A 18 9.16 -9.38 -1.62
N ALA A 19 8.18 -8.84 -0.89
CA ALA A 19 6.96 -8.27 -1.44
C ALA A 19 7.26 -7.08 -2.35
N ILE A 20 8.16 -6.17 -1.94
CA ILE A 20 8.59 -5.04 -2.77
C ILE A 20 9.27 -5.54 -4.05
N ARG A 21 10.17 -6.52 -3.96
CA ARG A 21 10.84 -7.09 -5.14
C ARG A 21 9.84 -7.68 -6.14
N ARG A 22 8.82 -8.39 -5.66
CA ARG A 22 7.74 -8.93 -6.52
C ARG A 22 6.88 -7.84 -7.13
N TYR A 23 6.55 -6.80 -6.36
CA TYR A 23 5.86 -5.63 -6.90
C TYR A 23 6.67 -4.98 -8.04
N LEU A 24 7.97 -4.77 -7.83
CA LEU A 24 8.86 -4.17 -8.85
C LEU A 24 9.01 -5.07 -10.09
N TRP A 25 8.98 -6.39 -9.94
CA TRP A 25 8.91 -7.30 -11.08
C TRP A 25 7.68 -7.03 -11.94
N GLY A 26 6.49 -6.94 -11.32
CA GLY A 26 5.23 -6.64 -12.01
C GLY A 26 5.24 -5.27 -12.68
N VAL A 27 5.86 -4.26 -12.08
CA VAL A 27 6.05 -2.95 -12.71
C VAL A 27 6.85 -3.03 -14.01
N GLN A 28 7.90 -3.87 -14.05
CA GLN A 28 8.76 -4.00 -15.23
C GLN A 28 8.19 -4.92 -16.31
N HIS A 29 7.45 -5.96 -15.90
CA HIS A 29 7.05 -7.06 -16.78
C HIS A 29 5.53 -7.14 -17.01
N GLY A 30 4.72 -6.25 -16.42
CA GLY A 30 3.26 -6.26 -16.56
C GLY A 30 2.62 -7.55 -16.02
N ASP A 31 1.70 -8.12 -16.78
CA ASP A 31 0.93 -9.33 -16.44
C ASP A 31 1.70 -10.65 -16.62
N ASN A 32 3.01 -10.57 -16.89
CA ASN A 32 3.85 -11.77 -16.95
C ASN A 32 3.88 -12.49 -15.59
N GLU A 33 3.94 -13.83 -15.64
CA GLU A 33 4.00 -14.65 -14.44
C GLU A 33 5.16 -14.22 -13.53
N GLN A 34 4.85 -14.03 -12.25
CA GLN A 34 5.87 -13.71 -11.26
C GLN A 34 6.76 -14.93 -11.02
N PRO A 35 8.09 -14.76 -10.96
CA PRO A 35 8.99 -15.86 -10.72
C PRO A 35 8.77 -16.43 -9.31
N THR A 36 8.73 -17.76 -9.22
CA THR A 36 8.66 -18.48 -7.94
C THR A 36 9.84 -18.12 -7.03
N ASN A 37 11.02 -17.96 -7.63
CA ASN A 37 12.23 -17.57 -6.93
C ASN A 37 12.35 -16.03 -6.84
N VAL A 38 12.27 -15.50 -5.62
CA VAL A 38 12.43 -14.05 -5.35
C VAL A 38 13.78 -13.51 -5.82
N GLN A 39 14.81 -14.36 -5.92
CA GLN A 39 16.13 -13.91 -6.41
C GLN A 39 16.12 -13.50 -7.89
N ALA A 40 15.16 -14.00 -8.68
CA ALA A 40 14.96 -13.57 -10.05
C ALA A 40 14.29 -12.19 -10.15
N CYS A 41 13.62 -11.72 -9.08
CA CYS A 41 13.04 -10.38 -9.05
C CYS A 41 14.13 -9.29 -9.00
N PRO A 42 13.89 -8.09 -9.55
CA PRO A 42 14.87 -7.02 -9.51
C PRO A 42 15.27 -6.67 -8.06
N PRO A 43 16.56 -6.47 -7.77
CA PRO A 43 16.97 -5.92 -6.49
C PRO A 43 16.64 -4.42 -6.44
N PHE A 44 16.40 -3.90 -5.24
CA PHE A 44 16.32 -2.46 -5.01
C PHE A 44 17.18 -2.07 -3.81
N ALA A 45 17.75 -0.87 -3.86
CA ALA A 45 18.59 -0.30 -2.80
C ALA A 45 18.17 1.13 -2.40
N SER A 46 17.09 1.64 -2.99
CA SER A 46 16.59 2.98 -2.72
C SER A 46 16.02 3.10 -1.31
N PRO A 47 16.23 4.24 -0.61
CA PRO A 47 15.63 4.47 0.70
C PRO A 47 14.09 4.36 0.62
N ILE A 48 13.49 3.90 1.73
CA ILE A 48 12.04 3.86 1.91
C ILE A 48 11.65 5.03 2.81
N SER A 49 10.77 5.89 2.32
CA SER A 49 10.13 6.92 3.13
C SER A 49 8.78 6.40 3.61
N VAL A 50 8.55 6.40 4.92
CA VAL A 50 7.31 5.92 5.54
C VAL A 50 6.35 7.09 5.79
N PHE A 51 5.06 6.84 5.59
CA PHE A 51 3.98 7.77 5.89
C PHE A 51 2.96 7.09 6.80
N HIS A 52 2.36 7.85 7.71
CA HIS A 52 1.39 7.31 8.65
C HIS A 52 -0.07 7.61 8.30
N SER A 53 -0.29 8.25 7.16
CA SER A 53 -1.62 8.46 6.58
C SER A 53 -1.55 8.78 5.10
N ALA A 54 -2.64 8.49 4.39
CA ALA A 54 -2.89 8.94 3.03
C ALA A 54 -4.28 9.58 2.94
N ILE A 55 -4.52 10.36 1.89
CA ILE A 55 -5.84 10.94 1.59
C ILE A 55 -6.36 10.27 0.32
N ALA A 56 -7.52 9.63 0.43
CA ALA A 56 -8.28 9.13 -0.70
C ALA A 56 -9.31 10.20 -1.12
N ARG A 57 -9.36 10.54 -2.40
CA ARG A 57 -10.36 11.44 -2.97
C ARG A 57 -11.19 10.64 -3.96
N PHE A 58 -12.50 10.70 -3.82
CA PHE A 58 -13.42 9.96 -4.68
C PHE A 58 -14.72 10.71 -4.84
N TYR A 59 -15.38 10.47 -5.97
CA TYR A 59 -16.70 11.01 -6.23
C TYR A 59 -17.75 10.05 -5.66
N ALA A 60 -18.53 10.53 -4.71
CA ALA A 60 -19.67 9.81 -4.15
C ALA A 60 -20.79 10.84 -3.90
N PRO A 61 -21.66 11.09 -4.88
CA PRO A 61 -22.70 12.10 -4.76
C PRO A 61 -23.64 11.68 -3.62
N SER A 62 -23.59 12.43 -2.52
CA SER A 62 -24.42 12.24 -1.34
C SER A 62 -24.90 13.61 -0.85
N ASP A 63 -26.00 13.65 -0.10
CA ASP A 63 -26.57 14.89 0.43
C ASP A 63 -25.57 15.67 1.31
N VAL A 64 -24.58 14.99 1.88
CA VAL A 64 -23.54 15.57 2.74
C VAL A 64 -22.41 16.23 1.93
N CYS A 65 -22.32 15.96 0.62
CA CYS A 65 -21.16 16.33 -0.20
C CYS A 65 -21.21 17.73 -0.84
N GLY A 66 -22.25 18.51 -0.55
CA GLY A 66 -22.46 19.82 -1.17
C GLY A 66 -22.53 19.76 -2.71
N ALA A 67 -22.42 20.92 -3.36
CA ALA A 67 -22.67 21.08 -4.80
C ALA A 67 -21.62 20.44 -5.75
N GLY A 68 -20.72 19.58 -5.26
CA GLY A 68 -19.63 18.98 -6.06
C GLY A 68 -19.49 17.46 -5.98
N GLY A 69 -20.17 16.78 -5.05
CA GLY A 69 -20.15 15.31 -4.93
C GLY A 69 -18.77 14.67 -4.67
N MET A 70 -17.73 15.46 -4.39
CA MET A 70 -16.36 15.01 -4.16
C MET A 70 -16.06 14.84 -2.67
N HIS A 71 -15.79 13.61 -2.24
CA HIS A 71 -15.38 13.28 -0.89
C HIS A 71 -13.86 13.18 -0.75
N SER A 72 -13.37 13.40 0.47
CA SER A 72 -11.98 13.17 0.84
C SER A 72 -11.94 12.48 2.20
N GLU A 73 -11.31 11.31 2.25
CA GLU A 73 -11.14 10.54 3.47
C GLU A 73 -9.66 10.37 3.79
N ARG A 74 -9.31 10.51 5.08
CA ARG A 74 -7.95 10.28 5.57
C ARG A 74 -7.85 8.87 6.14
N ILE A 75 -7.06 8.04 5.46
CA ILE A 75 -6.72 6.68 5.86
C ILE A 75 -5.44 6.74 6.70
N ARG A 76 -5.42 6.06 7.84
CA ARG A 76 -4.31 6.09 8.81
C ARG A 76 -3.66 4.72 8.97
N SER A 77 -2.34 4.75 9.14
CA SER A 77 -1.52 3.61 9.54
C SER A 77 -0.44 4.13 10.49
N HIS A 78 -0.84 4.38 11.73
CA HIS A 78 0.01 4.89 12.79
C HIS A 78 0.48 3.73 13.68
N PRO A 79 1.80 3.49 13.81
CA PRO A 79 2.31 2.43 14.67
C PRO A 79 2.07 2.72 16.18
N PHE A 80 1.90 3.99 16.53
CA PHE A 80 1.67 4.43 17.90
C PHE A 80 0.67 5.60 17.89
N TRP A 81 -0.57 5.31 18.24
CA TRP A 81 -1.68 6.26 18.25
C TRP A 81 -2.16 6.49 19.68
N ARG A 82 -2.31 7.77 20.06
CA ARG A 82 -2.68 8.21 21.43
C ARG A 82 -1.80 7.58 22.53
N GLU A 83 -0.54 7.33 22.20
CA GLU A 83 0.45 6.76 23.12
C GLU A 83 0.11 5.36 23.66
N GLU A 84 -0.77 4.62 22.98
CA GLU A 84 -1.30 3.38 23.53
C GLU A 84 -1.16 2.22 22.54
N HIS A 85 -1.78 2.33 21.36
CA HIS A 85 -1.92 1.21 20.42
C HIS A 85 -1.64 1.65 18.98
N ALA A 86 -1.29 0.68 18.13
CA ALA A 86 -1.28 0.93 16.69
C ALA A 86 -2.70 1.21 16.18
N ARG A 87 -2.82 2.14 15.23
CA ARG A 87 -4.06 2.41 14.50
C ARG A 87 -3.85 2.14 13.02
N HIS A 88 -4.48 1.09 12.54
CA HIS A 88 -4.50 0.68 11.16
C HIS A 88 -5.95 0.74 10.67
N ASP A 89 -6.24 1.62 9.72
CA ASP A 89 -7.60 1.74 9.19
C ASP A 89 -7.86 0.58 8.19
N THR A 90 -9.11 0.11 8.15
CA THR A 90 -9.60 -0.83 7.13
C THR A 90 -10.07 -0.05 5.91
N VAL A 91 -9.76 -0.54 4.71
CA VAL A 91 -10.00 0.14 3.44
C VAL A 91 -10.66 -0.78 2.43
N PHE A 92 -11.38 -0.18 1.48
CA PHE A 92 -11.73 -0.83 0.21
C PHE A 92 -10.63 -0.54 -0.82
N VAL A 93 -10.23 -1.57 -1.56
CA VAL A 93 -9.23 -1.49 -2.64
C VAL A 93 -9.90 -1.95 -3.93
N VAL A 94 -9.75 -1.17 -4.99
CA VAL A 94 -10.18 -1.55 -6.33
C VAL A 94 -9.27 -2.68 -6.82
N THR A 95 -9.84 -3.84 -7.09
CA THR A 95 -9.10 -5.04 -7.56
C THR A 95 -9.60 -5.58 -8.89
N GLY A 96 -10.71 -5.03 -9.41
CA GLY A 96 -11.25 -5.36 -10.73
C GLY A 96 -12.03 -4.19 -11.33
N ASP A 97 -12.48 -4.38 -12.56
CA ASP A 97 -13.18 -3.35 -13.35
C ASP A 97 -14.70 -3.32 -13.12
N GLU A 98 -15.20 -4.21 -12.25
CA GLU A 98 -16.61 -4.29 -11.94
C GLU A 98 -17.12 -3.01 -11.25
N PRO A 99 -18.35 -2.57 -11.56
CA PRO A 99 -18.86 -1.31 -11.04
C PRO A 99 -19.13 -1.39 -9.53
N SER A 100 -19.04 -0.22 -8.88
CA SER A 100 -19.45 -0.05 -7.48
C SER A 100 -18.71 -0.99 -6.53
N MET A 101 -19.41 -1.57 -5.55
CA MET A 101 -18.83 -2.42 -4.50
C MET A 101 -18.34 -3.79 -5.01
N LEU A 102 -18.73 -4.22 -6.22
CA LEU A 102 -18.33 -5.52 -6.77
C LEU A 102 -16.85 -5.56 -7.18
N GLY A 103 -16.29 -4.43 -7.59
CA GLY A 103 -14.86 -4.29 -7.92
C GLY A 103 -13.96 -4.03 -6.71
N LEU A 104 -14.51 -4.03 -5.49
CA LEU A 104 -13.81 -3.65 -4.28
C LEU A 104 -13.53 -4.85 -3.37
N THR A 105 -12.29 -4.96 -2.90
CA THR A 105 -11.89 -5.93 -1.88
C THR A 105 -11.51 -5.22 -0.59
N VAL A 106 -11.83 -5.81 0.56
CA VAL A 106 -11.50 -5.25 1.87
C VAL A 106 -10.07 -5.61 2.26
N ALA A 107 -9.32 -4.61 2.75
CA ALA A 107 -7.97 -4.80 3.23
C ALA A 107 -7.69 -3.99 4.51
N HIS A 108 -6.82 -4.50 5.36
CA HIS A 108 -6.34 -3.81 6.55
C HIS A 108 -4.99 -3.13 6.26
N MET A 109 -4.88 -1.83 6.53
CA MET A 109 -3.74 -1.01 6.12
C MET A 109 -2.56 -1.11 7.10
N LEU A 110 -1.44 -1.72 6.68
CA LEU A 110 -0.28 -1.95 7.56
C LEU A 110 0.82 -0.88 7.44
N LEU A 111 1.02 -0.30 6.26
CA LEU A 111 2.08 0.69 6.04
C LEU A 111 1.81 1.50 4.77
N PHE A 112 1.99 2.83 4.83
CA PHE A 112 2.20 3.63 3.63
C PHE A 112 3.67 3.96 3.48
N PHE A 113 4.19 3.83 2.26
CA PHE A 113 5.59 4.15 2.00
C PHE A 113 5.82 4.56 0.56
N SER A 114 6.99 5.14 0.30
CA SER A 114 7.47 5.37 -1.05
C SER A 114 8.91 4.96 -1.21
N LEU A 115 9.28 4.58 -2.43
CA LEU A 115 10.64 4.23 -2.81
C LEU A 115 10.90 4.67 -4.26
N LYS A 116 12.17 4.79 -4.64
CA LYS A 116 12.57 5.20 -5.99
C LYS A 116 13.12 4.01 -6.76
N PHE A 117 12.59 3.73 -7.94
CA PHE A 117 13.06 2.63 -8.81
C PHE A 117 13.10 3.10 -10.26
N HIS A 118 14.24 2.92 -10.94
CA HIS A 118 14.50 3.48 -12.28
C HIS A 118 14.06 4.95 -12.44
N ASP A 119 14.47 5.78 -11.49
CA ASP A 119 14.13 7.20 -11.41
C ASP A 119 12.67 7.57 -11.21
N VAL A 120 11.78 6.59 -11.05
CA VAL A 120 10.36 6.78 -10.74
C VAL A 120 10.10 6.60 -9.25
N VAL A 121 9.31 7.50 -8.67
CA VAL A 121 8.85 7.37 -7.27
C VAL A 121 7.59 6.52 -7.24
N HIS A 122 7.68 5.36 -6.60
CA HIS A 122 6.54 4.48 -6.36
C HIS A 122 5.94 4.80 -5.00
N LYS A 123 4.66 5.18 -4.98
CA LYS A 123 3.87 5.31 -3.76
C LYS A 123 3.14 3.99 -3.53
N CYS A 124 3.43 3.35 -2.41
CA CYS A 124 3.00 1.99 -2.12
C CYS A 124 2.27 1.92 -0.78
N ALA A 125 1.41 0.93 -0.68
CA ALA A 125 0.77 0.53 0.56
C ALA A 125 1.03 -0.96 0.80
N LEU A 126 1.38 -1.33 2.03
CA LEU A 126 1.34 -2.71 2.49
C LEU A 126 -0.02 -2.94 3.14
N VAL A 127 -0.72 -3.97 2.69
CA VAL A 127 -2.03 -4.33 3.21
C VAL A 127 -2.10 -5.80 3.59
N HIS A 128 -2.98 -6.12 4.52
CA HIS A 128 -3.43 -7.48 4.79
C HIS A 128 -4.83 -7.66 4.22
N TRP A 129 -5.00 -8.53 3.24
CA TRP A 129 -6.30 -8.81 2.63
C TRP A 129 -7.20 -9.57 3.61
N PHE A 130 -8.46 -9.15 3.71
CA PHE A 130 -9.48 -9.97 4.36
C PHE A 130 -9.78 -11.16 3.45
N ARG A 131 -9.81 -12.37 4.03
CA ARG A 131 -10.23 -13.60 3.35
C ARG A 131 -11.62 -13.98 3.79
#